data_AF-A0AB34AFJ9-F1
#
_entry.id   AF-A0AB34AFJ9-F1
#
_cell.length_a   1.000
_cell.length_b   1.000
_cell.length_c   1.000
_cell.angle_alpha   90.00
_cell.angle_beta   90.00
_cell.angle_gamma   90.00
#
_symmetry.space_group_name_H-M   'P 1'
#
loop_
_entity.id
_entity.type
_entity.pdbx_description
1 polymer ?
#
loop_
_entity_poly.entity_id
_entity_poly.type
_entity_poly.pdbx_seq_one_letter_code
_entity_poly.pdbx_strand_id
1 'polypeptide(L)'
;MNYNVILIVALVIVTLSMFGMLVRVIIGPSLADRVVALDAMGIQLMAIVALFSIFLGTKYMMVAILLIGILAFLGTAVFAKYMDKGKVIEHDNNDHH
;
A
#
# COMPACT_ATOMS: atom_id res chain seq x y z
N MET A 1 5.76 31.81 -5.65
CA MET A 1 4.98 30.81 -4.87
C MET A 1 5.96 30.08 -3.97
N ASN A 2 5.77 30.13 -2.65
CA ASN A 2 6.74 29.56 -1.70
C ASN A 2 6.71 28.03 -1.77
N TYR A 3 7.88 27.39 -1.78
CA TYR A 3 8.02 25.93 -1.85
C TYR A 3 7.20 25.19 -0.77
N ASN A 4 7.11 25.78 0.43
CA ASN A 4 6.30 25.26 1.54
C ASN A 4 4.80 25.20 1.20
N VAL A 5 4.28 26.19 0.46
CA VAL A 5 2.85 26.21 0.08
C VAL A 5 2.54 25.09 -0.90
N ILE A 6 3.45 24.82 -1.85
CA ILE A 6 3.30 23.70 -2.80
C ILE A 6 3.27 22.36 -2.06
N LEU A 7 4.17 22.16 -1.09
CA LEU A 7 4.21 20.93 -0.29
C LEU A 7 2.95 20.73 0.54
N ILE A 8 2.45 21.78 1.20
CA ILE A 8 1.24 21.70 2.02
C ILE A 8 0.02 21.38 1.14
N VAL A 9 -0.13 22.05 -0.01
CA VAL A 9 -1.23 21.77 -0.94
C VAL A 9 -1.17 20.34 -1.46
N ALA A 10 0.01 19.86 -1.85
CA ALA A 10 0.21 18.47 -2.27
C ALA A 10 -0.16 17.48 -1.16
N LEU A 11 0.29 17.73 0.07
CA LEU A 11 -0.02 16.89 1.23
C LEU A 11 -1.53 16.82 1.47
N VAL A 12 -2.23 17.96 1.45
CA VAL A 12 -3.70 18.02 1.63
C VAL A 12 -4.41 17.21 0.55
N ILE A 13 -4.04 17.36 -0.72
CA ILE A 13 -4.65 16.61 -1.83
C ILE A 13 -4.43 15.10 -1.68
N VAL A 14 -3.20 14.68 -1.36
CA VAL A 14 -2.87 13.26 -1.19
C VAL A 14 -3.61 12.67 0.01
N THR A 15 -3.69 13.38 1.13
CA THR A 15 -4.47 12.96 2.30
C THR A 15 -5.96 12.86 1.96
N LEU A 16 -6.53 13.81 1.23
CA LEU A 16 -7.93 13.75 0.80
C LEU A 16 -8.20 12.52 -0.10
N SER A 17 -7.29 12.25 -1.03
CA SER A 17 -7.35 11.08 -1.91
C SER A 17 -7.22 9.75 -1.12
N MET A 18 -6.46 9.73 -0.03
CA MET A 18 -6.38 8.58 0.88
C MET A 18 -7.74 8.22 1.47
N PHE A 19 -8.55 9.21 1.86
CA PHE A 19 -9.92 8.97 2.33
C PHE A 19 -10.81 8.37 1.24
N GLY A 20 -10.67 8.82 -0.01
CA GLY A 20 -11.37 8.22 -1.15
C GLY A 20 -11.02 6.73 -1.35
N MET A 21 -9.74 6.36 -1.22
CA MET A 21 -9.32 4.96 -1.32
C MET A 21 -9.83 4.11 -0.15
N LEU A 22 -9.84 4.65 1.08
CA LEU A 22 -10.40 3.98 2.25
C LEU A 22 -11.86 3.57 2.03
N VAL A 23 -12.67 4.47 1.48
CA VAL A 23 -14.07 4.19 1.15
C VAL A 23 -14.18 3.07 0.12
N ARG A 24 -13.31 3.05 -0.91
CA ARG A 24 -13.29 2.00 -1.93
C ARG A 24 -12.91 0.64 -1.37
N VAL A 25 -11.94 0.57 -0.45
CA VAL A 25 -11.55 -0.70 0.22
C VAL A 25 -12.71 -1.30 1.01
N ILE A 26 -13.52 -0.47 1.67
CA ILE A 26 -14.66 -0.94 2.48
C ILE A 26 -15.84 -1.37 1.60
N ILE A 27 -16.18 -0.57 0.58
CA ILE A 27 -17.39 -0.75 -0.25
C ILE A 27 -17.13 -1.70 -1.44
N GLY A 28 -15.88 -2.08 -1.72
CA GLY A 28 -15.51 -2.93 -2.86
C GLY A 28 -16.39 -4.19 -2.99
N PRO A 29 -17.03 -4.43 -4.15
CA PRO A 29 -18.00 -5.51 -4.34
C PRO A 29 -17.34 -6.90 -4.42
N SER A 30 -16.09 -6.98 -4.86
CA SER A 30 -15.31 -8.22 -4.97
C SER A 30 -14.09 -8.19 -4.04
N LEU A 31 -13.72 -9.34 -3.47
CA LEU A 31 -12.50 -9.49 -2.68
C LEU A 31 -11.25 -9.04 -3.47
N ALA A 32 -11.21 -9.32 -4.77
CA ALA A 32 -10.12 -8.90 -5.64
C ALA A 32 -10.03 -7.36 -5.76
N ASP A 33 -11.17 -6.67 -5.90
CA ASP A 33 -11.19 -5.20 -6.00
C ASP A 33 -10.75 -4.55 -4.67
N ARG A 34 -11.10 -5.16 -3.53
CA ARG A 34 -10.62 -4.71 -2.21
C ARG A 34 -9.10 -4.84 -2.05
N VAL A 35 -8.52 -5.92 -2.56
CA VAL A 35 -7.07 -6.17 -2.47
C VAL A 35 -6.29 -5.22 -3.36
N VAL A 36 -6.76 -5.00 -4.59
CA VAL A 36 -6.16 -4.01 -5.49
C VAL A 36 -6.29 -2.60 -4.90
N ALA A 37 -7.41 -2.28 -4.27
CA ALA A 37 -7.57 -1.01 -3.57
C ALA A 37 -6.64 -0.88 -2.35
N LEU A 38 -6.36 -1.98 -1.64
CA LEU A 38 -5.41 -2.02 -0.52
C LEU A 38 -3.95 -1.85 -0.99
N ASP A 39 -3.59 -2.44 -2.13
CA ASP A 39 -2.30 -2.23 -2.79
C ASP A 39 -2.12 -0.75 -3.20
N ALA A 40 -3.15 -0.16 -3.82
CA ALA A 40 -3.17 1.25 -4.18
C ALA A 40 -3.06 2.18 -2.96
N MET A 41 -3.65 1.80 -1.82
CA MET A 41 -3.47 2.51 -0.55
C MET A 41 -2.01 2.47 -0.06
N GLY A 42 -1.27 1.39 -0.33
CA GLY A 42 0.17 1.31 -0.05
C GLY A 42 0.95 2.40 -0.79
N ILE A 43 0.66 2.60 -2.07
CA ILE A 43 1.26 3.67 -2.89
C ILE A 43 0.88 5.06 -2.36
N GLN A 44 -0.38 5.24 -1.96
CA GLN A 44 -0.83 6.50 -1.38
C GLN A 44 -0.10 6.81 -0.06
N LEU A 45 0.12 5.80 0.77
CA LEU A 45 0.89 5.91 2.00
C LEU A 45 2.37 6.26 1.72
N MET A 46 2.97 5.61 0.71
CA MET A 46 4.33 5.95 0.24
C MET A 46 4.43 7.41 -0.20
N ALA A 47 3.42 7.93 -0.92
CA ALA A 47 3.40 9.33 -1.37
C ALA A 47 3.31 10.31 -0.18
N ILE A 48 2.49 10.03 0.84
CA ILE A 48 2.41 10.84 2.06
C ILE A 48 3.77 10.86 2.77
N VAL A 49 4.37 9.70 2.99
CA VAL A 49 5.67 9.58 3.66
C VAL A 49 6.77 10.27 2.86
N ALA A 50 6.74 10.19 1.53
CA ALA A 50 7.69 10.89 0.65
C ALA A 50 7.57 12.42 0.78
N LEU A 51 6.35 12.96 0.71
CA LEU A 51 6.12 14.40 0.88
C LEU A 51 6.52 14.87 2.28
N PHE A 52 6.22 14.07 3.31
CA PHE A 52 6.61 14.35 4.69
C PHE A 52 8.14 14.33 4.87
N SER A 53 8.82 13.39 4.23
CA SER A 53 10.30 13.30 4.19
C SER A 53 10.92 14.57 3.62
N ILE A 54 10.35 15.11 2.54
CA ILE A 54 10.78 16.39 1.93
C ILE A 54 10.50 17.55 2.88
N PHE A 55 9.34 17.56 3.55
CA PHE A 55 8.99 18.61 4.51
C PHE A 55 9.95 18.67 5.71
N LEU A 56 10.37 17.51 6.25
CA LEU A 56 11.33 17.44 7.35
C LEU A 56 12.79 17.61 6.89
N GLY A 57 13.07 17.57 5.59
CA GLY A 57 14.44 17.66 5.05
C GLY A 57 15.32 16.45 5.37
N THR A 58 14.74 15.32 5.80
CA THR A 58 15.45 14.09 6.18
C THR A 58 15.22 13.00 5.14
N LYS A 59 16.27 12.24 4.82
CA LYS A 59 16.22 11.08 3.92
C LYS A 59 15.93 9.76 4.64
N TYR A 60 15.88 9.76 5.97
CA TYR A 60 15.70 8.52 6.75
C TYR A 60 14.37 7.81 6.47
N MET A 61 13.35 8.55 6.00
CA MET A 61 12.05 7.99 5.65
C MET A 61 12.05 7.19 4.34
N MET A 62 13.11 7.26 3.51
CA MET A 62 13.19 6.45 2.27
C MET A 62 13.13 4.95 2.55
N VAL A 63 13.74 4.49 3.66
CA VAL A 63 13.69 3.08 4.07
C VAL A 63 12.26 2.69 4.42
N ALA A 64 11.51 3.58 5.08
CA ALA A 64 10.09 3.35 5.39
C ALA A 64 9.23 3.27 4.12
N ILE A 65 9.47 4.14 3.14
CA ILE A 65 8.79 4.12 1.83
C ILE A 65 9.03 2.77 1.12
N LEU A 66 10.28 2.31 1.10
CA LEU A 66 10.62 1.02 0.50
C LEU A 66 9.96 -0.14 1.23
N LEU A 67 9.97 -0.13 2.57
CA LEU A 67 9.34 -1.16 3.39
C LEU A 67 7.84 -1.23 3.13
N ILE A 68 7.14 -0.10 3.08
CA ILE A 68 5.70 -0.03 2.78
C ILE A 68 5.44 -0.64 1.40
N GLY A 69 6.23 -0.32 0.38
CA GLY A 69 6.08 -0.87 -0.96
C GLY A 69 6.25 -2.39 -1.01
N ILE A 70 7.27 -2.92 -0.32
CA ILE A 70 7.50 -4.37 -0.24
C ILE A 70 6.33 -5.07 0.46
N LEU A 71 5.85 -4.52 1.58
CA LEU A 71 4.74 -5.09 2.34
C LEU A 71 3.41 -5.05 1.57
N ALA A 72 3.13 -3.96 0.86
CA ALA A 72 1.93 -3.84 0.02
C ALA A 72 1.94 -4.89 -1.08
N PHE A 73 3.04 -4.98 -1.84
CA PHE A 73 3.20 -5.97 -2.90
C PHE A 73 3.12 -7.41 -2.38
N LEU A 74 3.78 -7.70 -1.25
CA LEU A 74 3.74 -9.02 -0.63
C LEU A 74 2.32 -9.39 -0.18
N GLY A 75 1.58 -8.45 0.40
CA GLY A 75 0.18 -8.64 0.79
C GLY A 75 -0.69 -9.02 -0.40
N THR A 76 -0.52 -8.33 -1.53
CA THR A 76 -1.23 -8.62 -2.79
C THR A 76 -0.87 -10.00 -3.35
N ALA A 77 0.42 -10.38 -3.34
CA ALA A 77 0.88 -11.69 -3.82
C ALA A 77 0.35 -12.85 -2.95
N VAL A 78 0.36 -12.69 -1.62
CA VAL A 78 -0.19 -13.67 -0.68
C VAL A 78 -1.69 -13.86 -0.91
N PHE A 79 -2.42 -12.76 -1.11
CA PHE A 79 -3.86 -12.83 -1.35
C PHE A 79 -4.18 -13.48 -2.70
N ALA A 80 -3.44 -13.16 -3.75
CA ALA A 80 -3.58 -13.80 -5.06
C ALA A 80 -3.38 -15.33 -4.96
N LYS A 81 -2.33 -15.77 -4.24
CA LYS A 81 -2.07 -17.19 -4.00
C LYS A 81 -3.17 -17.84 -3.15
N TYR A 82 -3.70 -17.14 -2.16
CA TYR A 82 -4.81 -17.63 -1.34
C TYR A 82 -6.08 -17.84 -2.16
N MET A 83 -6.39 -16.93 -3.08
CA MET A 83 -7.56 -17.03 -3.94
C MET A 83 -7.48 -18.17 -4.95
N ASP A 84 -6.29 -18.49 -5.45
CA ASP A 84 -6.06 -19.57 -6.42
C ASP A 84 -6.07 -20.96 -5.77
N LYS A 85 -5.37 -21.15 -4.64
CA LYS A 85 -5.18 -22.47 -4.01
C LYS A 85 -6.01 -22.73 -2.76
N GLY A 86 -6.72 -21.73 -2.23
CA GLY A 86 -7.42 -21.80 -0.93
C GLY A 86 -6.51 -21.98 0.29
N LYS A 87 -5.19 -22.14 0.09
CA LYS A 87 -4.15 -22.32 1.10
C LYS A 87 -2.92 -21.48 0.71
N VAL A 88 -2.40 -20.69 1.64
CA VAL A 88 -1.19 -19.86 1.43
C VAL A 88 0.08 -20.73 1.43
N ILE A 89 0.11 -21.74 2.30
CA ILE A 89 1.24 -22.67 2.48
C ILE A 89 0.77 -24.08 2.11
N GLU A 90 1.41 -24.64 1.09
CA GLU A 90 1.25 -26.04 0.67
C GLU A 90 2.17 -26.87 1.56
N HIS A 91 1.61 -27.81 2.32
CA HIS A 91 2.40 -28.85 2.97
C HIS A 91 2.56 -29.98 1.95
N ASP A 92 3.78 -30.18 1.48
CA ASP A 92 4.15 -31.34 0.67
C ASP A 92 4.17 -32.56 1.58
N ASN A 93 3.04 -33.27 1.69
CA ASN A 93 2.99 -34.57 2.33
C ASN A 93 3.39 -35.62 1.29
N ASN A 94 4.68 -35.63 0.95
CA ASN A 94 5.27 -36.66 0.12
C ASN A 94 6.05 -37.67 0.96
N ASP A 95 5.36 -38.29 1.91
CA ASP A 95 5.83 -39.51 2.56
C ASP A 95 5.55 -40.68 1.61
N HIS A 96 6.42 -40.82 0.61
CA HIS A 96 6.49 -42.02 -0.22
C HIS A 96 6.87 -43.22 0.65
N HIS A 97 5.91 -44.12 0.85
CA HIS A 97 6.15 -45.53 1.20
C HIS A 97 6.72 -46.30 0.01
#